data_AF-A0AAW1F7N5-F1
#
_entry.id   AF-A0AAW1F7N5-F1
#
_cell.length_a   1.000
_cell.length_b   1.000
_cell.length_c   1.000
_cell.angle_alpha   90.00
_cell.angle_beta   90.00
_cell.angle_gamma   90.00
#
_symmetry.space_group_name_H-M   'P 1'
#
loop_
_entity.id
_entity.type
_entity.pdbx_description
1 polymer ?
#
loop_
_entity_poly.entity_id
_entity_poly.type
_entity_poly.pdbx_seq_one_letter_code
_entity_poly.pdbx_strand_id
1 'polypeptide(L)'
;MSAGRRVQTWEISESEDSDAETKLDLNRDESGQKATISTEEDQSSDHTCKTLPSSSPTIPDQAFTLSPPRPDRRCTPNPAKKRRTKEEIEADRHAVRERKEARERQRATRAQEKEESRQEQQRRREDAENVKRLRPENCLKSLTVCVDPALLQQDGSDILLDTLAAFEWRYTIENQQVPHSITWIRDLPQAEAGSVEEEQVALVLGLNDFVDMVISVKKMLDSEGEQTAMGSFLSPILERLNRDAKKVVTLLVTDSQPDYRTDACGVHLLDEMLQSKSGMENLDIKEVLVYLQLCKNITLVFLDGWQEVTNHVCAVTKALSKRPFKLLTERAELPFCVDGSWASGVRVERDGSGLIQVWSRQIQQLNRVSPAVASAVTAAYPSPQLLLQAYQSLESEEDRKGLLAGLLIKNGGKERRVGPEISARVYRCFTAHNPQLVLD
;
A
#
# COMPACT_ATOMS: atom_id res chain seq x y z
N MET A 1 -0.88 -19.64 24.31
CA MET A 1 -0.81 -19.94 22.86
C MET A 1 -2.24 -19.97 22.34
N SER A 2 -2.58 -19.07 21.41
CA SER A 2 -3.94 -18.94 20.88
C SER A 2 -3.85 -18.68 19.37
N ALA A 3 -4.63 -19.39 18.57
CA ALA A 3 -4.53 -19.30 17.11
C ALA A 3 -5.10 -17.96 16.60
N GLY A 4 -4.28 -17.19 15.88
CA GLY A 4 -4.74 -16.00 15.18
C GLY A 4 -5.71 -16.38 14.06
N ARG A 5 -6.94 -15.85 14.10
CA ARG A 5 -7.88 -16.03 12.99
C ARG A 5 -7.40 -15.20 11.80
N ARG A 6 -7.35 -15.84 10.62
CA ARG A 6 -7.13 -15.18 9.33
C ARG A 6 -8.25 -14.16 9.11
N VAL A 7 -7.91 -12.87 9.13
CA VAL A 7 -8.82 -11.80 8.71
C VAL A 7 -8.95 -11.86 7.18
N GLN A 8 -10.17 -11.82 6.67
CA GLN A 8 -10.41 -11.66 5.24
C GLN A 8 -10.34 -10.17 4.88
N THR A 9 -9.56 -9.84 3.86
CA THR A 9 -9.59 -8.53 3.24
C THR A 9 -10.97 -8.28 2.64
N TRP A 10 -11.59 -7.17 3.04
CA TRP A 10 -12.80 -6.65 2.42
C TRP A 10 -12.47 -5.30 1.79
N GLU A 11 -12.96 -5.10 0.56
CA GLU A 11 -12.68 -3.91 -0.23
C GLU A 11 -13.28 -2.66 0.43
N ILE A 12 -12.46 -1.63 0.61
CA ILE A 12 -12.92 -0.35 1.16
C ILE A 12 -13.60 0.42 0.04
N SER A 13 -14.93 0.43 0.05
CA SER A 13 -15.70 1.35 -0.80
C SER A 13 -15.52 2.78 -0.29
N GLU A 14 -14.98 3.66 -1.13
CA GLU A 14 -14.96 5.10 -0.88
C GLU A 14 -16.34 5.68 -1.19
N SER A 15 -17.18 5.79 -0.17
CA SER A 15 -18.42 6.56 -0.20
C SER A 15 -18.25 7.82 0.64
N GLU A 16 -18.18 8.98 -0.01
CA GLU A 16 -18.08 10.27 0.66
C GLU A 16 -19.45 10.70 1.22
N ASP A 17 -19.54 10.93 2.53
CA ASP A 17 -20.72 11.53 3.16
C ASP A 17 -20.76 13.04 2.81
N SER A 18 -21.76 13.45 2.02
CA SER A 18 -21.95 14.85 1.62
C SER A 18 -23.05 15.52 2.44
N ASP A 19 -22.72 15.90 3.68
CA ASP A 19 -23.56 16.80 4.49
C ASP A 19 -23.17 18.26 4.25
N ALA A 20 -24.00 18.99 3.50
CA ALA A 20 -23.84 20.43 3.26
C ALA A 20 -25.20 21.14 3.18
N GLU A 21 -25.71 21.63 4.30
CA GLU A 21 -26.85 22.56 4.30
C GLU A 21 -26.43 23.90 3.68
N THR A 22 -26.98 24.28 2.52
CA THR A 22 -26.98 25.68 2.07
C THR A 22 -28.25 25.98 1.28
N LYS A 23 -28.80 27.17 1.54
CA LYS A 23 -30.06 27.76 1.04
C LYS A 23 -30.51 27.36 -0.37
N LEU A 24 -31.81 27.07 -0.47
CA LEU A 24 -32.56 27.15 -1.71
C LEU A 24 -32.90 28.61 -2.05
N ASP A 25 -32.15 29.21 -2.97
CA ASP A 25 -32.58 30.40 -3.73
C ASP A 25 -32.81 29.97 -5.19
N LEU A 26 -34.06 29.71 -5.55
CA LEU A 26 -34.46 29.31 -6.91
C LEU A 26 -34.89 30.52 -7.73
N ASN A 27 -34.12 30.87 -8.78
CA ASN A 27 -34.60 31.35 -10.09
C ASN A 27 -33.44 31.89 -10.94
N ARG A 28 -33.04 31.17 -12.01
CA ARG A 28 -32.60 31.73 -13.31
C ARG A 28 -32.27 30.61 -14.31
N ASP A 29 -33.17 30.36 -15.26
CA ASP A 29 -32.81 29.69 -16.52
C ASP A 29 -32.15 30.70 -17.49
N GLU A 30 -31.29 30.21 -18.38
CA GLU A 30 -30.82 30.95 -19.56
C GLU A 30 -31.37 30.33 -20.85
N SER A 31 -31.99 31.13 -21.72
CA SER A 31 -32.14 30.80 -23.14
C SER A 31 -32.52 32.00 -24.01
N GLY A 32 -31.76 32.21 -25.10
CA GLY A 32 -32.31 32.61 -26.41
C GLY A 32 -32.79 34.05 -26.63
N GLN A 33 -32.00 34.83 -27.38
CA GLN A 33 -32.48 36.06 -28.04
C GLN A 33 -33.21 35.73 -29.36
N LYS A 34 -34.39 36.32 -29.62
CA LYS A 34 -34.74 36.87 -30.96
C LYS A 34 -36.03 37.73 -31.04
N ALA A 35 -35.86 38.94 -31.56
CA ALA A 35 -36.71 39.68 -32.52
C ALA A 35 -38.24 39.92 -32.28
N THR A 36 -38.54 41.10 -31.70
CA THR A 36 -39.42 42.19 -32.22
C THR A 36 -40.85 41.98 -32.80
N ILE A 37 -41.75 42.92 -32.43
CA ILE A 37 -43.02 43.36 -33.09
C ILE A 37 -44.20 42.36 -32.99
N SER A 38 -45.43 42.67 -32.54
CA SER A 38 -46.09 43.78 -31.77
C SER A 38 -47.44 43.19 -31.21
N THR A 39 -48.49 43.85 -30.66
CA THR A 39 -48.94 45.26 -30.57
C THR A 39 -49.89 45.45 -29.33
N GLU A 40 -50.90 46.35 -29.41
CA GLU A 40 -52.17 46.42 -28.64
C GLU A 40 -52.84 45.02 -28.40
N GLU A 41 -53.71 44.73 -27.41
CA GLU A 41 -54.52 45.47 -26.41
C GLU A 41 -54.97 44.43 -25.31
N ASP A 42 -55.58 44.67 -24.12
CA ASP A 42 -56.09 45.85 -23.38
C ASP A 42 -56.29 45.54 -21.85
N GLN A 43 -56.84 46.50 -21.08
CA GLN A 43 -57.67 46.50 -19.83
C GLN A 43 -58.04 45.17 -19.09
N SER A 44 -58.25 45.13 -17.74
CA SER A 44 -58.09 46.12 -16.64
C SER A 44 -58.18 45.48 -15.23
N SER A 45 -57.79 46.24 -14.19
CA SER A 45 -58.30 46.24 -12.77
C SER A 45 -58.54 44.91 -12.02
N ASP A 46 -57.83 44.49 -10.95
CA ASP A 46 -57.56 45.11 -9.62
C ASP A 46 -58.58 44.71 -8.50
N HIS A 47 -58.16 44.84 -7.23
CA HIS A 47 -58.88 44.88 -5.93
C HIS A 47 -59.78 43.72 -5.38
N THR A 48 -59.14 42.81 -4.62
CA THR A 48 -59.21 42.76 -3.13
C THR A 48 -60.54 42.56 -2.32
N CYS A 49 -60.49 41.60 -1.38
CA CYS A 49 -61.22 41.47 -0.08
C CYS A 49 -62.59 40.75 0.08
N LYS A 50 -62.50 39.59 0.77
CA LYS A 50 -63.19 39.20 2.04
C LYS A 50 -64.70 38.83 2.12
N THR A 51 -64.89 37.70 2.84
CA THR A 51 -66.01 37.29 3.73
C THR A 51 -67.19 36.46 3.17
N LEU A 52 -67.47 35.38 3.90
CA LEU A 52 -68.73 34.61 4.03
C LEU A 52 -69.87 35.53 4.56
N PRO A 53 -71.20 35.22 4.45
CA PRO A 53 -71.75 33.88 4.77
C PRO A 53 -73.07 33.39 4.11
N SER A 54 -73.39 32.12 4.40
CA SER A 54 -74.71 31.53 4.70
C SER A 54 -75.99 32.00 3.97
N SER A 55 -76.70 31.04 3.36
CA SER A 55 -78.17 31.07 3.20
C SER A 55 -78.81 29.69 3.42
N SER A 56 -80.10 29.68 3.77
CA SER A 56 -81.01 28.56 4.11
C SER A 56 -82.39 28.84 3.44
N PRO A 57 -83.59 28.28 3.79
CA PRO A 57 -84.00 27.21 4.74
C PRO A 57 -85.12 26.24 4.20
N THR A 58 -85.85 25.54 5.10
CA THR A 58 -87.26 25.03 4.97
C THR A 58 -87.47 23.68 4.21
N ILE A 59 -87.84 22.50 4.78
CA ILE A 59 -88.96 22.04 5.70
C ILE A 59 -90.32 21.87 4.97
N PRO A 60 -91.17 20.81 5.16
CA PRO A 60 -91.03 19.44 5.73
C PRO A 60 -91.42 18.34 4.68
N ASP A 61 -91.68 17.04 4.97
CA ASP A 61 -92.90 16.50 5.61
C ASP A 61 -92.91 14.95 5.90
N GLN A 62 -93.85 14.54 6.76
CA GLN A 62 -94.49 13.21 7.01
C GLN A 62 -93.71 11.90 7.28
N ALA A 63 -94.06 11.32 8.44
CA ALA A 63 -94.25 9.91 8.89
C ALA A 63 -93.91 8.72 7.92
N PHE A 64 -93.49 7.53 8.40
CA PHE A 64 -94.05 6.76 9.54
C PHE A 64 -93.04 5.90 10.32
N THR A 65 -93.44 5.50 11.54
CA THR A 65 -92.74 4.55 12.42
C THR A 65 -93.14 3.09 12.14
N LEU A 66 -92.21 2.15 12.40
CA LEU A 66 -92.50 0.86 13.04
C LEU A 66 -91.20 0.21 13.54
N SER A 67 -91.26 -0.44 14.72
CA SER A 67 -90.13 -1.16 15.33
C SER A 67 -90.58 -2.54 15.85
N PRO A 68 -89.82 -3.62 15.61
CA PRO A 68 -90.08 -4.91 16.24
C PRO A 68 -89.82 -4.92 17.77
N PRO A 69 -90.48 -5.80 18.54
CA PRO A 69 -90.56 -5.68 20.00
C PRO A 69 -89.41 -6.36 20.78
N ARG A 70 -89.30 -5.99 22.06
CA ARG A 70 -88.53 -6.72 23.09
C ARG A 70 -89.41 -7.77 23.79
N PRO A 71 -88.88 -8.96 24.13
CA PRO A 71 -89.37 -9.77 25.25
C PRO A 71 -88.75 -9.31 26.58
N ASP A 72 -89.19 -9.93 27.68
CA ASP A 72 -89.32 -9.25 28.98
C ASP A 72 -88.13 -9.29 29.96
N ARG A 73 -88.23 -8.49 31.02
CA ARG A 73 -87.30 -8.38 32.15
C ARG A 73 -87.03 -9.73 32.83
N ARG A 74 -85.75 -9.97 33.18
CA ARG A 74 -85.37 -10.47 34.51
C ARG A 74 -84.22 -9.64 35.06
N CYS A 75 -84.27 -9.36 36.37
CA CYS A 75 -83.24 -8.59 37.06
C CYS A 75 -82.19 -9.50 37.71
N THR A 76 -81.01 -8.92 37.96
CA THR A 76 -79.88 -9.45 38.76
C THR A 76 -79.06 -10.60 38.16
N PRO A 77 -77.79 -10.78 38.56
CA PRO A 77 -76.86 -9.84 39.22
C PRO A 77 -75.61 -9.54 38.38
N ASN A 78 -74.71 -8.68 38.89
CA ASN A 78 -73.42 -8.37 38.28
C ASN A 78 -72.61 -9.63 37.90
N PRO A 79 -71.87 -9.63 36.77
CA PRO A 79 -70.73 -10.52 36.62
C PRO A 79 -69.69 -10.12 37.67
N ALA A 80 -69.59 -10.91 38.74
CA ALA A 80 -68.63 -10.67 39.81
C ALA A 80 -67.21 -10.60 39.24
N LYS A 81 -66.42 -9.62 39.68
CA LYS A 81 -64.97 -9.60 39.42
C LYS A 81 -64.40 -10.90 40.00
N LYS A 82 -64.11 -11.89 39.15
CA LYS A 82 -63.49 -13.16 39.55
C LYS A 82 -62.22 -12.81 40.32
N ARG A 83 -62.23 -13.04 41.63
CA ARG A 83 -61.01 -12.90 42.45
C ARG A 83 -60.09 -14.01 41.97
N ARG A 84 -59.11 -13.66 41.13
CA ARG A 84 -58.04 -14.57 40.70
C ARG A 84 -57.51 -15.32 41.91
N THR A 85 -57.20 -16.60 41.76
CA THR A 85 -56.65 -17.36 42.88
C THR A 85 -55.29 -16.78 43.28
N LYS A 86 -54.87 -16.97 44.53
CA LYS A 86 -53.58 -16.44 45.01
C LYS A 86 -52.42 -16.93 44.12
N GLU A 87 -52.50 -18.19 43.71
CA GLU A 87 -51.58 -18.90 42.82
C GLU A 87 -51.59 -18.35 41.38
N GLU A 88 -52.76 -18.06 40.79
CA GLU A 88 -52.87 -17.40 39.49
C GLU A 88 -52.22 -16.00 39.48
N ILE A 89 -52.38 -15.24 40.58
CA ILE A 89 -51.72 -13.94 40.77
C ILE A 89 -50.20 -14.09 40.92
N GLU A 90 -49.75 -15.16 41.57
CA GLU A 90 -48.34 -15.45 41.82
C GLU A 90 -47.61 -15.91 40.53
N ALA A 91 -48.29 -16.73 39.70
CA ALA A 91 -47.81 -17.15 38.38
C ALA A 91 -47.72 -15.97 37.39
N ASP A 92 -48.74 -15.10 37.32
CA ASP A 92 -48.71 -13.87 36.51
C ASP A 92 -47.53 -12.96 36.93
N ARG A 93 -47.28 -12.83 38.25
CA ARG A 93 -46.11 -12.13 38.81
C ARG A 93 -44.78 -12.84 38.54
N HIS A 94 -44.74 -14.13 38.25
CA HIS A 94 -43.53 -14.85 37.84
C HIS A 94 -43.25 -14.59 36.35
N ALA A 95 -44.23 -14.84 35.49
CA ALA A 95 -44.13 -14.61 34.04
C ALA A 95 -43.81 -13.15 33.69
N VAL A 96 -44.34 -12.17 34.44
CA VAL A 96 -43.99 -10.75 34.30
C VAL A 96 -42.54 -10.46 34.70
N ARG A 97 -41.99 -11.14 35.73
CA ARG A 97 -40.57 -11.03 36.11
C ARG A 97 -39.66 -11.66 35.05
N GLU A 98 -39.93 -12.89 34.63
CA GLU A 98 -39.16 -13.56 33.57
C GLU A 98 -39.19 -12.77 32.25
N ARG A 99 -40.34 -12.21 31.88
CA ARG A 99 -40.46 -11.35 30.69
C ARG A 99 -39.72 -10.01 30.85
N LYS A 100 -39.57 -9.48 32.08
CA LYS A 100 -38.72 -8.33 32.36
C LYS A 100 -37.25 -8.72 32.21
N GLU A 101 -36.81 -9.79 32.87
CA GLU A 101 -35.43 -10.28 32.81
C GLU A 101 -35.00 -10.68 31.40
N ALA A 102 -35.86 -11.33 30.61
CA ALA A 102 -35.57 -11.65 29.22
C ALA A 102 -35.37 -10.39 28.36
N ARG A 103 -36.18 -9.34 28.58
CA ARG A 103 -35.99 -8.02 27.96
C ARG A 103 -34.72 -7.31 28.45
N GLU A 104 -34.33 -7.54 29.70
CA GLU A 104 -33.12 -6.97 30.30
C GLU A 104 -31.86 -7.64 29.73
N ARG A 105 -31.83 -8.98 29.66
CA ARG A 105 -30.81 -9.79 28.97
C ARG A 105 -30.69 -9.43 27.48
N GLN A 106 -31.81 -9.21 26.79
CA GLN A 106 -31.83 -8.77 25.38
C GLN A 106 -31.35 -7.32 25.20
N ARG A 107 -31.49 -6.46 26.21
CA ARG A 107 -30.92 -5.10 26.20
C ARG A 107 -29.43 -5.11 26.51
N ALA A 108 -28.98 -5.94 27.45
CA ALA A 108 -27.57 -6.09 27.80
C ALA A 108 -26.74 -6.61 26.63
N THR A 109 -27.17 -7.71 25.99
CA THR A 109 -26.53 -8.28 24.79
C THR A 109 -26.43 -7.24 23.66
N ARG A 110 -27.53 -6.57 23.30
CA ARG A 110 -27.51 -5.49 22.30
C ARG A 110 -26.67 -4.27 22.68
N ALA A 111 -26.45 -4.01 23.97
CA ALA A 111 -25.54 -2.96 24.42
C ALA A 111 -24.08 -3.40 24.29
N GLN A 112 -23.77 -4.68 24.58
CA GLN A 112 -22.44 -5.27 24.38
C GLN A 112 -22.08 -5.33 22.88
N GLU A 113 -22.94 -5.89 22.04
CA GLU A 113 -22.78 -5.91 20.57
C GLU A 113 -22.50 -4.52 19.98
N LYS A 114 -23.24 -3.50 20.45
CA LYS A 114 -23.11 -2.12 19.98
C LYS A 114 -21.83 -1.43 20.50
N GLU A 115 -21.32 -1.85 21.65
CA GLU A 115 -20.08 -1.32 22.22
C GLU A 115 -18.84 -1.99 21.61
N GLU A 116 -18.88 -3.31 21.42
CA GLU A 116 -17.88 -4.06 20.64
C GLU A 116 -17.78 -3.51 19.20
N SER A 117 -18.92 -3.26 18.55
CA SER A 117 -18.97 -2.65 17.21
C SER A 117 -18.39 -1.23 17.16
N ARG A 118 -18.46 -0.45 18.25
CA ARG A 118 -17.84 0.88 18.34
C ARG A 118 -16.34 0.79 18.51
N GLN A 119 -15.88 -0.09 19.39
CA GLN A 119 -14.46 -0.30 19.65
C GLN A 119 -13.76 -0.87 18.41
N GLU A 120 -14.40 -1.77 17.67
CA GLU A 120 -13.95 -2.25 16.36
C GLU A 120 -13.93 -1.12 15.31
N GLN A 121 -14.97 -0.27 15.26
CA GLN A 121 -14.97 0.89 14.35
C GLN A 121 -13.87 1.90 14.70
N GLN A 122 -13.59 2.12 15.98
CA GLN A 122 -12.51 3.00 16.44
C GLN A 122 -11.14 2.43 16.06
N ARG A 123 -10.87 1.14 16.34
CA ARG A 123 -9.63 0.47 15.93
C ARG A 123 -9.39 0.60 14.43
N ARG A 124 -10.40 0.31 13.61
CA ARG A 124 -10.31 0.46 12.15
C ARG A 124 -10.03 1.90 11.70
N ARG A 125 -10.51 2.92 12.42
CA ARG A 125 -10.18 4.33 12.14
C ARG A 125 -8.73 4.65 12.51
N GLU A 126 -8.28 4.20 13.68
CA GLU A 126 -6.90 4.36 14.15
C GLU A 126 -5.89 3.66 13.21
N ASP A 127 -6.18 2.42 12.81
CA ASP A 127 -5.39 1.66 11.84
C ASP A 127 -5.36 2.33 10.46
N ALA A 128 -6.52 2.77 9.94
CA ALA A 128 -6.60 3.46 8.65
C ALA A 128 -5.91 4.83 8.65
N GLU A 129 -5.98 5.58 9.76
CA GLU A 129 -5.19 6.80 9.94
C GLU A 129 -3.69 6.47 9.98
N ASN A 130 -3.29 5.43 10.71
CA ASN A 130 -1.90 5.02 10.79
C ASN A 130 -1.33 4.63 9.41
N VAL A 131 -2.08 3.86 8.61
CA VAL A 131 -1.74 3.55 7.21
C VAL A 131 -1.63 4.84 6.36
N LYS A 132 -2.53 5.81 6.53
CA LYS A 132 -2.48 7.11 5.82
C LYS A 132 -1.26 7.95 6.21
N ARG A 133 -0.90 7.99 7.50
CA ARG A 133 0.31 8.67 8.02
C ARG A 133 1.59 8.03 7.49
N LEU A 134 1.61 6.70 7.41
CA LEU A 134 2.77 5.91 6.97
C LEU A 134 2.91 5.82 5.43
N ARG A 135 2.05 6.45 4.63
CA ARG A 135 2.22 6.52 3.16
C ARG A 135 3.55 7.21 2.80
N PRO A 136 4.28 6.75 1.76
CA PRO A 136 5.60 7.31 1.42
C PRO A 136 5.63 8.82 1.20
N GLU A 137 4.58 9.40 0.60
CA GLU A 137 4.43 10.85 0.39
C GLU A 137 4.38 11.65 1.71
N ASN A 138 3.86 11.06 2.78
CA ASN A 138 3.76 11.69 4.10
C ASN A 138 5.02 11.40 4.94
N CYS A 139 5.56 10.18 4.87
CA CYS A 139 6.86 9.83 5.45
C CYS A 139 8.07 10.53 4.80
N LEU A 140 7.89 11.17 3.65
CA LEU A 140 8.89 12.03 3.00
C LEU A 140 8.90 13.44 3.61
N LYS A 141 7.73 13.96 4.01
CA LYS A 141 7.59 15.29 4.66
C LYS A 141 8.16 15.32 6.08
N SER A 142 8.25 14.18 6.76
CA SER A 142 8.89 14.06 8.08
C SER A 142 10.38 13.67 8.02
N LEU A 143 10.96 13.54 6.82
CA LEU A 143 12.42 13.41 6.65
C LEU A 143 13.08 14.78 6.50
N THR A 144 14.35 14.82 6.86
CA THR A 144 15.27 15.94 6.67
C THR A 144 16.62 15.37 6.22
N VAL A 145 17.19 15.90 5.13
CA VAL A 145 18.53 15.52 4.65
C VAL A 145 19.55 16.44 5.31
N CYS A 146 20.47 15.90 6.10
CA CYS A 146 21.46 16.67 6.82
C CYS A 146 22.80 16.58 6.08
N VAL A 147 23.32 17.73 5.63
CA VAL A 147 24.50 17.82 4.76
C VAL A 147 25.65 18.49 5.52
N ASP A 148 26.82 17.85 5.52
CA ASP A 148 28.03 18.43 6.09
C ASP A 148 28.56 19.61 5.23
N PRO A 149 28.89 20.78 5.81
CA PRO A 149 29.33 21.94 5.06
C PRO A 149 30.73 21.80 4.41
N ALA A 150 31.55 20.81 4.77
CA ALA A 150 32.78 20.53 4.01
C ALA A 150 32.47 19.90 2.64
N LEU A 151 31.31 19.25 2.50
CA LEU A 151 30.86 18.68 1.22
C LEU A 151 30.62 19.77 0.16
N LEU A 152 30.08 20.91 0.60
CA LEU A 152 29.72 22.06 -0.26
C LEU A 152 30.94 22.85 -0.78
N GLN A 153 32.16 22.33 -0.57
CA GLN A 153 33.41 22.86 -1.11
C GLN A 153 33.87 22.10 -2.36
N GLN A 154 33.19 21.02 -2.74
CA GLN A 154 33.46 20.26 -3.96
C GLN A 154 32.70 20.87 -5.16
N ASP A 155 33.37 20.99 -6.31
CA ASP A 155 32.76 21.51 -7.54
C ASP A 155 31.57 20.64 -7.98
N GLY A 156 30.40 21.25 -8.23
CA GLY A 156 29.17 20.55 -8.61
C GLY A 156 28.27 20.11 -7.43
N SER A 157 28.67 20.36 -6.18
CA SER A 157 27.87 20.07 -4.98
C SER A 157 26.60 20.91 -4.85
N ASP A 158 26.49 22.01 -5.59
CA ASP A 158 25.30 22.84 -5.76
C ASP A 158 24.13 22.06 -6.38
N ILE A 159 24.41 21.15 -7.34
CA ILE A 159 23.42 20.27 -7.99
C ILE A 159 22.57 19.50 -6.96
N LEU A 160 23.16 19.11 -5.83
CA LEU A 160 22.46 18.42 -4.75
C LEU A 160 21.44 19.35 -4.08
N LEU A 161 21.86 20.55 -3.68
CA LEU A 161 21.00 21.50 -2.96
C LEU A 161 19.87 22.01 -3.87
N ASP A 162 20.17 22.33 -5.12
CA ASP A 162 19.17 22.73 -6.12
C ASP A 162 18.14 21.62 -6.36
N THR A 163 18.57 20.35 -6.40
CA THR A 163 17.65 19.22 -6.56
C THR A 163 16.79 18.97 -5.33
N LEU A 164 17.34 19.12 -4.11
CA LEU A 164 16.57 19.02 -2.86
C LEU A 164 15.53 20.15 -2.76
N ALA A 165 15.91 21.38 -3.12
CA ALA A 165 15.02 22.52 -3.18
C ALA A 165 13.93 22.38 -4.26
N ALA A 166 14.27 21.89 -5.46
CA ALA A 166 13.33 21.65 -6.55
C ALA A 166 12.30 20.54 -6.27
N PHE A 167 12.59 19.64 -5.34
CA PHE A 167 11.61 18.66 -4.82
C PHE A 167 10.83 19.14 -3.58
N GLU A 168 11.06 20.37 -3.11
CA GLU A 168 10.53 20.93 -1.86
C GLU A 168 10.88 20.07 -0.62
N TRP A 169 12.03 19.39 -0.64
CA TRP A 169 12.47 18.54 0.47
C TRP A 169 13.22 19.35 1.53
N ARG A 170 13.02 18.97 2.79
CA ARG A 170 13.70 19.61 3.92
C ARG A 170 15.15 19.13 3.98
N TYR A 171 16.06 20.08 4.13
CA TYR A 171 17.47 19.80 4.39
C TYR A 171 18.05 20.79 5.39
N THR A 172 19.11 20.40 6.08
CA THR A 172 19.91 21.30 6.93
C THR A 172 21.40 21.18 6.57
N ILE A 173 22.14 22.26 6.81
CA ILE A 173 23.59 22.33 6.56
C ILE A 173 24.26 22.52 7.93
N GLU A 174 24.82 21.43 8.46
CA GLU A 174 25.29 21.34 9.85
C GLU A 174 26.54 20.46 9.92
N ASN A 175 27.54 20.88 10.70
CA ASN A 175 28.78 20.13 10.90
C ASN A 175 28.50 18.72 11.42
N GLN A 176 28.74 17.70 10.59
CA GLN A 176 28.48 16.31 10.94
C GLN A 176 29.62 15.73 11.79
N GLN A 177 29.38 14.55 12.39
CA GLN A 177 30.46 13.81 13.06
C GLN A 177 31.55 13.32 12.09
N VAL A 178 31.27 13.29 10.79
CA VAL A 178 32.17 12.88 9.70
C VAL A 178 32.10 13.94 8.60
N PRO A 179 33.20 14.66 8.28
CA PRO A 179 33.23 15.61 7.18
C PRO A 179 32.84 14.97 5.84
N HIS A 180 32.26 15.75 4.93
CA HIS A 180 31.77 15.28 3.62
C HIS A 180 30.67 14.20 3.67
N SER A 181 29.98 14.05 4.81
CA SER A 181 28.87 13.10 4.95
C SER A 181 27.50 13.74 4.72
N ILE A 182 26.55 12.89 4.32
CA ILE A 182 25.12 13.16 4.26
C ILE A 182 24.44 12.12 5.15
N THR A 183 23.62 12.59 6.08
CA THR A 183 22.80 11.79 6.98
C THR A 183 21.32 12.13 6.80
N TRP A 184 20.42 11.34 7.40
CA TRP A 184 19.00 11.59 7.37
C TRP A 184 18.43 11.59 8.77
N ILE A 185 17.57 12.56 9.07
CA ILE A 185 16.84 12.67 10.34
C ILE A 185 15.35 12.58 10.03
N ARG A 186 14.61 11.87 10.89
CA ARG A 186 13.16 11.75 10.85
C ARG A 186 12.53 12.35 12.09
N ASP A 187 11.58 13.26 11.89
CA ASP A 187 10.77 13.78 13.00
C ASP A 187 9.72 12.75 13.43
N LEU A 188 9.55 12.58 14.73
CA LEU A 188 8.50 11.73 15.29
C LEU A 188 7.16 12.49 15.37
N PRO A 189 6.02 11.78 15.33
CA PRO A 189 4.71 12.40 15.51
C PRO A 189 4.59 13.03 16.91
N GLN A 190 3.86 14.13 16.99
CA GLN A 190 3.80 15.13 18.08
C GLN A 190 3.59 14.61 19.53
N ALA A 191 3.25 13.33 19.73
CA ALA A 191 3.19 12.68 21.04
C ALA A 191 4.59 12.32 21.60
N GLU A 192 5.57 12.06 20.72
CA GLU A 192 6.96 11.75 21.07
C GLU A 192 7.85 12.88 20.56
N ALA A 193 8.07 13.90 21.40
CA ALA A 193 8.79 15.11 21.04
C ALA A 193 10.30 14.86 20.87
N GLY A 194 10.70 14.51 19.65
CA GLY A 194 12.09 14.32 19.26
C GLY A 194 12.22 13.98 17.77
N SER A 195 13.47 13.86 17.33
CA SER A 195 13.81 13.34 16.01
C SER A 195 14.77 12.17 16.16
N VAL A 196 14.73 11.24 15.20
CA VAL A 196 15.58 10.05 15.16
C VAL A 196 16.44 10.12 13.91
N GLU A 197 17.75 10.00 14.11
CA GLU A 197 18.72 9.81 13.04
C GLU A 197 18.53 8.41 12.43
N GLU A 198 18.39 8.34 11.10
CA GLU A 198 18.28 7.08 10.38
C GLU A 198 19.62 6.32 10.40
N GLU A 199 19.58 5.06 9.95
CA GLU A 199 20.76 4.18 9.96
C GLU A 199 21.74 4.48 8.82
N GLN A 200 21.32 5.23 7.81
CA GLN A 200 22.05 5.43 6.56
C GLN A 200 23.00 6.64 6.66
N VAL A 201 24.25 6.44 6.22
CA VAL A 201 25.25 7.49 6.08
C VAL A 201 25.87 7.38 4.69
N ALA A 202 25.75 8.42 3.86
CA ALA A 202 26.54 8.55 2.65
C ALA A 202 27.78 9.41 2.93
N LEU A 203 28.95 8.98 2.45
CA LEU A 203 30.20 9.74 2.54
C LEU A 203 30.71 9.96 1.11
N VAL A 204 30.91 11.22 0.70
CA VAL A 204 31.34 11.55 -0.66
C VAL A 204 32.82 11.94 -0.64
N LEU A 205 33.64 11.24 -1.42
CA LEU A 205 35.07 11.53 -1.58
C LEU A 205 35.42 11.76 -3.04
N GLY A 206 36.44 12.58 -3.29
CA GLY A 206 37.12 12.59 -4.58
C GLY A 206 37.99 11.34 -4.73
N LEU A 207 38.25 10.93 -5.97
CA LEU A 207 39.08 9.76 -6.27
C LEU A 207 40.48 9.86 -5.65
N ASN A 208 41.05 11.07 -5.52
CA ASN A 208 42.33 11.27 -4.82
C ASN A 208 42.25 10.93 -3.32
N ASP A 209 41.22 11.41 -2.62
CA ASP A 209 41.01 11.16 -1.19
C ASP A 209 40.75 9.66 -0.93
N PHE A 210 40.08 9.00 -1.88
CA PHE A 210 39.83 7.56 -1.84
C PHE A 210 41.07 6.71 -2.17
N VAL A 211 41.92 7.13 -3.11
CA VAL A 211 43.23 6.49 -3.33
C VAL A 211 44.07 6.59 -2.06
N ASP A 212 44.08 7.75 -1.41
CA ASP A 212 44.83 7.96 -0.17
C ASP A 212 44.20 7.19 1.02
N MET A 213 42.87 6.96 1.02
CA MET A 213 42.20 5.98 1.89
C MET A 213 42.77 4.57 1.70
N VAL A 214 42.78 4.08 0.46
CA VAL A 214 43.18 2.70 0.16
C VAL A 214 44.64 2.46 0.56
N ILE A 215 45.52 3.43 0.29
CA ILE A 215 46.92 3.42 0.75
C ILE A 215 47.02 3.43 2.28
N SER A 216 46.20 4.25 2.97
CA SER A 216 46.17 4.31 4.43
C SER A 216 45.67 3.02 5.08
N VAL A 217 44.71 2.32 4.45
CA VAL A 217 44.16 1.05 4.96
C VAL A 217 45.10 -0.10 4.66
N LYS A 218 45.72 -0.18 3.48
CA LYS A 218 46.73 -1.21 3.17
C LYS A 218 47.88 -1.18 4.18
N LYS A 219 48.48 0.00 4.41
CA LYS A 219 49.53 0.19 5.43
C LYS A 219 49.11 -0.24 6.83
N MET A 220 47.83 -0.08 7.19
CA MET A 220 47.28 -0.53 8.48
C MET A 220 47.10 -2.06 8.53
N LEU A 221 46.78 -2.71 7.42
CA LEU A 221 46.69 -4.18 7.33
C LEU A 221 48.07 -4.84 7.38
N ASP A 222 49.05 -4.27 6.69
CA ASP A 222 50.44 -4.76 6.67
C ASP A 222 51.18 -4.52 8.00
N SER A 223 50.66 -3.63 8.87
CA SER A 223 51.28 -3.28 10.17
C SER A 223 50.66 -4.09 11.32
N GLU A 224 51.14 -5.30 11.57
CA GLU A 224 50.71 -6.13 12.72
C GLU A 224 51.12 -5.54 14.09
N GLY A 225 50.35 -4.55 14.58
CA GLY A 225 50.17 -4.30 16.02
C GLY A 225 50.62 -2.95 16.59
N GLU A 226 51.35 -2.10 15.86
CA GLU A 226 51.78 -0.80 16.40
C GLU A 226 50.68 0.28 16.30
N GLN A 227 50.12 0.64 17.47
CA GLN A 227 49.06 1.64 17.60
C GLN A 227 49.56 3.08 17.43
N THR A 228 49.93 3.49 16.20
CA THR A 228 50.18 4.91 15.88
C THR A 228 49.68 5.28 14.48
N ALA A 229 48.42 4.94 14.18
CA ALA A 229 47.67 5.49 13.03
C ALA A 229 47.27 6.98 13.22
N MET A 230 48.13 7.76 13.87
CA MET A 230 47.90 9.13 14.35
C MET A 230 48.30 10.16 13.29
N GLY A 231 47.57 10.19 12.17
CA GLY A 231 47.88 11.13 11.07
C GLY A 231 47.05 10.99 9.80
N SER A 232 46.36 9.86 9.60
CA SER A 232 45.38 9.74 8.52
C SER A 232 44.08 10.46 8.90
N PHE A 233 43.54 11.30 8.02
CA PHE A 233 42.22 11.93 8.22
C PHE A 233 41.09 10.89 8.37
N LEU A 234 41.37 9.65 7.95
CA LEU A 234 40.42 8.56 7.87
C LEU A 234 40.46 7.58 9.04
N SER A 235 41.52 7.51 9.87
CA SER A 235 41.47 6.66 11.06
C SER A 235 40.35 7.08 12.02
N PRO A 236 40.12 8.38 12.31
CA PRO A 236 38.95 8.81 13.08
C PRO A 236 37.62 8.56 12.37
N ILE A 237 37.61 8.47 11.03
CA ILE A 237 36.40 8.19 10.25
C ILE A 237 36.09 6.69 10.33
N LEU A 238 37.00 5.79 9.94
CA LEU A 238 36.81 4.34 10.08
C LEU A 238 36.49 3.94 11.53
N GLU A 239 37.09 4.56 12.54
CA GLU A 239 36.70 4.35 13.94
C GLU A 239 35.26 4.77 14.22
N ARG A 240 34.85 6.00 13.86
CA ARG A 240 33.49 6.51 14.10
C ARG A 240 32.43 5.69 13.37
N LEU A 241 32.70 5.30 12.12
CA LEU A 241 31.82 4.44 11.31
C LEU A 241 31.61 3.04 11.92
N ASN A 242 32.46 2.60 12.87
CA ASN A 242 32.33 1.32 13.59
C ASN A 242 31.79 1.47 15.02
N ARG A 243 31.42 2.69 15.49
CA ARG A 243 30.91 2.89 16.86
C ARG A 243 29.45 2.47 17.05
N ASP A 244 28.63 2.55 16.01
CA ASP A 244 27.25 2.07 16.03
C ASP A 244 27.07 1.00 14.94
N ALA A 245 26.93 -0.26 15.36
CA ALA A 245 26.77 -1.41 14.48
C ALA A 245 25.44 -1.41 13.68
N LYS A 246 24.54 -0.43 13.92
CA LYS A 246 23.35 -0.22 13.09
C LYS A 246 23.63 0.66 11.87
N LYS A 247 24.69 1.48 11.88
CA LYS A 247 24.96 2.42 10.79
C LYS A 247 25.40 1.68 9.53
N VAL A 248 24.77 2.03 8.41
CA VAL A 248 25.03 1.48 7.07
C VAL A 248 25.69 2.58 6.26
N VAL A 249 26.98 2.37 5.97
CA VAL A 249 27.83 3.39 5.36
C VAL A 249 27.98 3.10 3.88
N THR A 250 27.67 4.11 3.05
CA THR A 250 27.91 4.05 1.61
C THR A 250 28.93 5.11 1.23
N LEU A 251 30.08 4.66 0.74
CA LEU A 251 31.16 5.50 0.24
C LEU A 251 30.93 5.75 -1.25
N LEU A 252 30.67 7.01 -1.59
CA LEU A 252 30.45 7.49 -2.95
C LEU A 252 31.75 8.15 -3.43
N VAL A 253 32.45 7.48 -4.34
CA VAL A 253 33.70 7.98 -4.91
C VAL A 253 33.40 8.64 -6.24
N THR A 254 33.69 9.94 -6.33
CA THR A 254 33.56 10.74 -7.55
C THR A 254 34.91 10.91 -8.22
N ASP A 255 34.95 10.80 -9.54
CA ASP A 255 36.02 11.44 -10.31
C ASP A 255 35.60 12.88 -10.67
N SER A 256 36.57 13.79 -10.65
CA SER A 256 36.42 15.20 -11.02
C SER A 256 37.31 15.60 -12.19
N GLN A 257 37.96 14.65 -12.87
CA GLN A 257 38.75 14.88 -14.07
C GLN A 257 37.91 14.74 -15.35
N PRO A 258 37.58 15.84 -16.07
CA PRO A 258 36.73 15.78 -17.26
C PRO A 258 37.46 15.30 -18.55
N ASP A 259 38.79 15.17 -18.51
CA ASP A 259 39.63 15.08 -19.72
C ASP A 259 39.94 13.65 -20.21
N TYR A 260 39.56 12.61 -19.45
CA TYR A 260 39.82 11.21 -19.85
C TYR A 260 38.66 10.60 -20.64
N ARG A 261 38.98 10.21 -21.88
CA ARG A 261 38.05 9.72 -22.90
C ARG A 261 37.18 8.55 -22.42
N THR A 262 35.88 8.67 -22.69
CA THR A 262 34.81 7.67 -22.51
C THR A 262 35.24 6.22 -22.79
N ASP A 263 35.17 5.39 -21.74
CA ASP A 263 34.93 3.92 -21.69
C ASP A 263 35.62 3.26 -20.47
N ALA A 264 36.58 3.94 -19.83
CA ALA A 264 37.28 3.41 -18.66
C ALA A 264 36.43 3.49 -17.38
N CYS A 265 35.70 2.42 -17.06
CA CYS A 265 35.03 2.26 -15.76
C CYS A 265 36.02 2.51 -14.60
N GLY A 266 35.63 3.35 -13.63
CA GLY A 266 36.53 3.96 -12.63
C GLY A 266 37.44 3.03 -11.82
N VAL A 267 37.13 1.73 -11.77
CA VAL A 267 38.02 0.68 -11.21
C VAL A 267 39.37 0.63 -11.96
N HIS A 268 39.41 0.88 -13.27
CA HIS A 268 40.65 0.92 -14.04
C HIS A 268 41.50 2.15 -13.72
N LEU A 269 40.87 3.31 -13.55
CA LEU A 269 41.55 4.55 -13.18
C LEU A 269 42.10 4.47 -11.75
N LEU A 270 41.34 3.86 -10.83
CA LEU A 270 41.78 3.52 -9.48
C LEU A 270 43.03 2.63 -9.47
N ASP A 271 43.03 1.56 -10.26
CA ASP A 271 44.17 0.64 -10.39
C ASP A 271 45.44 1.37 -10.88
N GLU A 272 45.32 2.25 -11.88
CA GLU A 272 46.44 3.04 -12.42
C GLU A 272 46.94 4.09 -11.40
N MET A 273 46.04 4.77 -10.67
CA MET A 273 46.41 5.71 -9.62
C MET A 273 47.07 5.05 -8.40
N LEU A 274 46.68 3.83 -8.04
CA LEU A 274 47.30 3.09 -6.94
C LEU A 274 48.65 2.48 -7.35
N GLN A 275 48.76 1.93 -8.56
CA GLN A 275 50.05 1.49 -9.11
C GLN A 275 51.07 2.65 -9.18
N SER A 276 50.63 3.85 -9.56
CA SER A 276 51.51 5.03 -9.68
C SER A 276 51.81 5.74 -8.34
N LYS A 277 50.86 5.85 -7.40
CA LYS A 277 51.10 6.48 -6.08
C LYS A 277 51.78 5.56 -5.05
N SER A 278 51.49 4.26 -5.06
CA SER A 278 51.95 3.33 -4.01
C SER A 278 52.57 2.03 -4.50
N GLY A 279 52.54 1.74 -5.81
CA GLY A 279 53.07 0.49 -6.36
C GLY A 279 52.26 -0.75 -5.99
N MET A 280 51.02 -0.58 -5.51
CA MET A 280 50.14 -1.68 -5.10
C MET A 280 49.73 -2.55 -6.30
N GLU A 281 49.76 -3.87 -6.12
CA GLU A 281 49.22 -4.79 -7.11
C GLU A 281 47.68 -4.83 -7.03
N ASN A 282 47.03 -5.22 -8.12
CA ASN A 282 45.56 -5.40 -8.16
C ASN A 282 45.03 -6.36 -7.06
N LEU A 283 45.88 -7.23 -6.51
CA LEU A 283 45.56 -8.08 -5.36
C LEU A 283 45.48 -7.28 -4.05
N ASP A 284 46.42 -6.37 -3.77
CA ASP A 284 46.42 -5.49 -2.59
C ASP A 284 45.20 -4.56 -2.58
N ILE A 285 44.84 -4.04 -3.77
CA ILE A 285 43.66 -3.20 -3.96
C ILE A 285 42.40 -3.99 -3.60
N LYS A 286 42.26 -5.22 -4.11
CA LYS A 286 41.15 -6.12 -3.78
C LYS A 286 41.10 -6.52 -2.31
N GLU A 287 42.26 -6.75 -1.67
CA GLU A 287 42.33 -7.04 -0.23
C GLU A 287 41.75 -5.90 0.60
N VAL A 288 42.14 -4.64 0.33
CA VAL A 288 41.59 -3.46 1.02
C VAL A 288 40.08 -3.32 0.78
N LEU A 289 39.62 -3.50 -0.47
CA LEU A 289 38.19 -3.42 -0.79
C LEU A 289 37.36 -4.49 -0.06
N VAL A 290 37.87 -5.73 -0.01
CA VAL A 290 37.25 -6.83 0.74
C VAL A 290 37.26 -6.57 2.25
N TYR A 291 38.33 -5.98 2.79
CA TYR A 291 38.38 -5.57 4.20
C TYR A 291 37.36 -4.48 4.54
N LEU A 292 37.22 -3.45 3.69
CA LEU A 292 36.21 -2.40 3.88
C LEU A 292 34.78 -2.97 3.86
N GLN A 293 34.51 -3.92 2.96
CA GLN A 293 33.20 -4.57 2.89
C GLN A 293 32.95 -5.50 4.09
N LEU A 294 33.84 -6.45 4.36
CA LEU A 294 33.62 -7.51 5.35
C LEU A 294 33.91 -7.11 6.80
N CYS A 295 34.92 -6.26 7.04
CA CYS A 295 35.40 -5.90 8.37
C CYS A 295 34.99 -4.48 8.81
N LYS A 296 34.38 -3.68 7.92
CA LYS A 296 33.89 -2.33 8.22
C LYS A 296 32.44 -2.07 7.80
N ASN A 297 31.78 -3.01 7.11
CA ASN A 297 30.40 -2.85 6.60
C ASN A 297 30.22 -1.61 5.71
N ILE A 298 31.27 -1.20 4.99
CA ILE A 298 31.24 -0.06 4.07
C ILE A 298 30.89 -0.58 2.67
N THR A 299 29.79 -0.08 2.10
CA THR A 299 29.44 -0.29 0.69
C THR A 299 30.17 0.76 -0.14
N LEU A 300 30.79 0.36 -1.25
CA LEU A 300 31.51 1.27 -2.15
C LEU A 300 30.77 1.42 -3.48
N VAL A 301 30.67 2.66 -3.96
CA VAL A 301 30.08 3.00 -5.27
C VAL A 301 30.98 4.05 -5.94
N PHE A 302 31.45 3.76 -7.15
CA PHE A 302 32.08 4.74 -8.03
C PHE A 302 31.01 5.41 -8.87
N LEU A 303 31.10 6.74 -9.04
CA LEU A 303 30.12 7.57 -9.72
C LEU A 303 30.83 8.57 -10.65
N ASP A 304 30.26 8.79 -11.82
CA ASP A 304 30.84 9.64 -12.88
C ASP A 304 30.68 11.15 -12.59
N GLY A 305 30.03 11.51 -11.48
CA GLY A 305 30.02 12.87 -10.96
C GLY A 305 28.81 13.23 -10.09
N TRP A 306 28.69 14.52 -9.78
CA TRP A 306 27.73 15.06 -8.82
C TRP A 306 26.25 14.84 -9.16
N GLN A 307 25.90 14.75 -10.45
CA GLN A 307 24.53 14.39 -10.85
C GLN A 307 24.15 12.98 -10.36
N GLU A 308 25.10 12.04 -10.33
CA GLU A 308 24.85 10.68 -9.85
C GLU A 308 24.86 10.60 -8.31
N VAL A 309 25.72 11.37 -7.64
CA VAL A 309 25.68 11.53 -6.16
C VAL A 309 24.29 12.01 -5.74
N THR A 310 23.78 13.04 -6.41
CA THR A 310 22.44 13.58 -6.20
C THR A 310 21.34 12.55 -6.50
N ASN A 311 21.46 11.76 -7.58
CA ASN A 311 20.55 10.66 -7.87
C ASN A 311 20.55 9.59 -6.76
N HIS A 312 21.73 9.25 -6.23
CA HIS A 312 21.88 8.29 -5.13
C HIS A 312 21.22 8.80 -3.84
N VAL A 313 21.51 10.05 -3.43
CA VAL A 313 20.88 10.69 -2.25
C VAL A 313 19.37 10.75 -2.43
N CYS A 314 18.87 11.07 -3.63
CA CYS A 314 17.44 11.04 -3.94
C CYS A 314 16.84 9.63 -3.85
N ALA A 315 17.55 8.59 -4.30
CA ALA A 315 17.12 7.21 -4.22
C ALA A 315 17.05 6.72 -2.76
N VAL A 316 18.08 7.00 -1.95
CA VAL A 316 18.08 6.68 -0.51
C VAL A 316 16.94 7.39 0.21
N THR A 317 16.76 8.70 0.01
CA THR A 317 15.66 9.47 0.63
C THR A 317 14.28 8.89 0.26
N LYS A 318 14.08 8.51 -1.02
CA LYS A 318 12.86 7.84 -1.51
C LYS A 318 12.72 6.39 -1.01
N ALA A 319 13.79 5.72 -0.60
CA ALA A 319 13.73 4.40 0.03
C ALA A 319 13.37 4.51 1.53
N LEU A 320 13.97 5.49 2.23
CA LEU A 320 13.68 5.79 3.63
C LEU A 320 12.23 6.23 3.83
N SER A 321 11.62 7.01 2.92
CA SER A 321 10.19 7.33 3.03
C SER A 321 9.28 6.11 2.82
N LYS A 322 9.71 5.10 2.07
CA LYS A 322 8.98 3.84 1.84
C LYS A 322 9.16 2.79 2.95
N ARG A 323 10.28 2.82 3.68
CA ARG A 323 10.64 1.83 4.71
C ARG A 323 9.54 1.59 5.76
N PRO A 324 8.88 2.61 6.36
CA PRO A 324 7.82 2.39 7.34
C PRO A 324 6.56 1.75 6.74
N PHE A 325 6.19 2.13 5.51
CA PHE A 325 5.07 1.54 4.78
C PHE A 325 5.30 0.06 4.49
N LYS A 326 6.48 -0.26 3.92
CA LYS A 326 6.89 -1.63 3.59
C LYS A 326 6.87 -2.56 4.80
N LEU A 327 7.42 -2.12 5.94
CA LEU A 327 7.40 -2.90 7.18
C LEU A 327 5.98 -3.22 7.71
N LEU A 328 4.98 -2.44 7.29
CA LEU A 328 3.56 -2.68 7.59
C LEU A 328 2.88 -3.59 6.56
N THR A 329 3.11 -3.39 5.26
CA THR A 329 2.41 -4.13 4.18
C THR A 329 3.05 -5.48 3.82
N GLU A 330 4.38 -5.57 3.79
CA GLU A 330 5.12 -6.80 3.42
C GLU A 330 4.89 -7.96 4.41
N ARG A 331 4.30 -7.68 5.58
CA ARG A 331 3.85 -8.68 6.56
C ARG A 331 2.46 -9.26 6.28
N ALA A 332 1.67 -8.62 5.41
CA ALA A 332 0.28 -8.98 5.10
C ALA A 332 0.12 -9.50 3.66
N GLU A 333 0.98 -9.08 2.75
CA GLU A 333 0.93 -9.41 1.32
C GLU A 333 1.58 -10.77 1.01
N LEU A 334 1.20 -11.36 -0.14
CA LEU A 334 1.89 -12.54 -0.67
C LEU A 334 3.29 -12.09 -1.17
N PRO A 335 4.41 -12.67 -0.69
CA PRO A 335 5.77 -12.18 -1.00
C PRO A 335 6.20 -12.38 -2.47
N PHE A 336 5.31 -12.94 -3.31
CA PHE A 336 5.46 -13.04 -4.76
C PHE A 336 4.85 -11.85 -5.51
N CYS A 337 3.90 -11.13 -4.90
CA CYS A 337 3.20 -9.98 -5.49
C CYS A 337 4.03 -8.69 -5.37
N VAL A 338 5.27 -8.72 -5.86
CA VAL A 338 6.20 -7.59 -5.80
C VAL A 338 5.87 -6.51 -6.84
N ASP A 339 6.08 -5.24 -6.50
CA ASP A 339 6.00 -4.12 -7.45
C ASP A 339 6.88 -4.36 -8.69
N GLY A 340 6.28 -4.39 -9.89
CA GLY A 340 7.04 -4.47 -11.14
C GLY A 340 6.24 -4.92 -12.36
N SER A 341 6.90 -4.90 -13.51
CA SER A 341 6.33 -5.34 -14.80
C SER A 341 5.94 -6.82 -14.82
N TRP A 342 6.55 -7.65 -13.95
CA TRP A 342 6.23 -9.06 -13.79
C TRP A 342 4.85 -9.29 -13.11
N ALA A 343 4.57 -8.56 -12.03
CA ALA A 343 3.29 -8.63 -11.31
C ALA A 343 2.19 -7.75 -11.93
N SER A 344 2.55 -6.88 -12.88
CA SER A 344 1.60 -6.04 -13.61
C SER A 344 0.48 -6.90 -14.22
N GLY A 345 -0.76 -6.47 -14.01
CA GLY A 345 -1.93 -7.15 -14.57
C GLY A 345 -1.99 -7.09 -16.10
N VAL A 346 -2.95 -7.80 -16.66
CA VAL A 346 -3.40 -7.58 -18.04
C VAL A 346 -4.67 -6.75 -17.97
N ARG A 347 -4.74 -5.66 -18.75
CA ARG A 347 -5.98 -4.91 -18.92
C ARG A 347 -6.98 -5.77 -19.70
N VAL A 348 -8.17 -5.98 -19.14
CA VAL A 348 -9.26 -6.73 -19.76
C VAL A 348 -10.42 -5.78 -20.04
N GLU A 349 -10.92 -5.80 -21.26
CA GLU A 349 -12.07 -4.99 -21.69
C GLU A 349 -13.41 -5.71 -21.45
N ARG A 350 -14.52 -4.96 -21.53
CA ARG A 350 -15.88 -5.46 -21.21
C ARG A 350 -16.38 -6.59 -22.13
N ASP A 351 -15.78 -6.75 -23.29
CA ASP A 351 -16.02 -7.83 -24.26
C ASP A 351 -15.23 -9.12 -23.94
N GLY A 352 -14.32 -9.08 -22.96
CA GLY A 352 -13.38 -10.16 -22.64
C GLY A 352 -12.06 -10.09 -23.41
N SER A 353 -11.84 -9.06 -24.24
CA SER A 353 -10.54 -8.83 -24.88
C SER A 353 -9.46 -8.65 -23.82
N GLY A 354 -8.40 -9.48 -23.90
CA GLY A 354 -7.36 -9.60 -22.88
C GLY A 354 -7.40 -10.90 -22.07
N LEU A 355 -8.55 -11.59 -21.96
CA LEU A 355 -8.66 -12.82 -21.13
C LEU A 355 -7.72 -13.95 -21.58
N ILE A 356 -7.45 -14.10 -22.88
CA ILE A 356 -6.47 -15.08 -23.38
C ILE A 356 -5.02 -14.75 -22.96
N GLN A 357 -4.70 -13.48 -22.78
CA GLN A 357 -3.41 -13.02 -22.28
C GLN A 357 -3.33 -13.20 -20.75
N VAL A 358 -4.42 -12.97 -20.01
CA VAL A 358 -4.53 -13.35 -18.58
C VAL A 358 -4.27 -14.84 -18.41
N TRP A 359 -4.94 -15.68 -19.21
CA TRP A 359 -4.80 -17.13 -19.15
C TRP A 359 -3.35 -17.57 -19.44
N SER A 360 -2.70 -16.96 -20.45
CA SER A 360 -1.29 -17.23 -20.72
C SER A 360 -0.37 -16.79 -19.58
N ARG A 361 -0.59 -15.60 -18.98
CA ARG A 361 0.19 -15.16 -17.81
C ARG A 361 -0.04 -16.02 -16.58
N GLN A 362 -1.26 -16.52 -16.33
CA GLN A 362 -1.56 -17.46 -15.24
C GLN A 362 -0.74 -18.75 -15.38
N ILE A 363 -0.68 -19.33 -16.59
CA ILE A 363 0.17 -20.50 -16.87
C ILE A 363 1.68 -20.18 -16.68
N GLN A 364 2.12 -18.95 -17.00
CA GLN A 364 3.51 -18.49 -16.78
C GLN A 364 3.89 -18.27 -15.30
N GLN A 365 2.93 -18.22 -14.36
CA GLN A 365 3.27 -18.11 -12.93
C GLN A 365 3.83 -19.42 -12.34
N LEU A 366 3.70 -20.54 -13.08
CA LEU A 366 4.23 -21.83 -12.66
C LEU A 366 5.74 -21.93 -12.88
N ASN A 367 6.45 -22.46 -11.89
CA ASN A 367 7.89 -22.72 -11.96
C ASN A 367 8.28 -23.40 -13.29
N ARG A 368 9.36 -22.90 -13.90
CA ARG A 368 9.96 -23.40 -15.16
C ARG A 368 9.09 -23.24 -16.42
N VAL A 369 7.92 -22.61 -16.35
CA VAL A 369 7.04 -22.37 -17.51
C VAL A 369 7.44 -21.09 -18.25
N SER A 370 8.11 -21.25 -19.39
CA SER A 370 8.42 -20.12 -20.29
C SER A 370 7.19 -19.58 -21.04
N PRO A 371 7.19 -18.33 -21.55
CA PRO A 371 6.11 -17.80 -22.36
C PRO A 371 5.75 -18.66 -23.59
N ALA A 372 6.74 -19.33 -24.21
CA ALA A 372 6.52 -20.24 -25.33
C ALA A 372 5.83 -21.56 -24.92
N VAL A 373 6.11 -22.07 -23.71
CA VAL A 373 5.39 -23.21 -23.12
C VAL A 373 3.94 -22.82 -22.83
N ALA A 374 3.73 -21.66 -22.19
CA ALA A 374 2.40 -21.15 -21.89
C ALA A 374 1.58 -20.90 -23.16
N SER A 375 2.17 -20.31 -24.20
CA SER A 375 1.54 -20.13 -25.50
C SER A 375 1.16 -21.47 -26.17
N ALA A 376 1.98 -22.51 -26.05
CA ALA A 376 1.62 -23.85 -26.55
C ALA A 376 0.44 -24.46 -25.78
N VAL A 377 0.40 -24.30 -24.45
CA VAL A 377 -0.72 -24.77 -23.60
C VAL A 377 -2.00 -23.99 -23.90
N THR A 378 -1.96 -22.65 -23.98
CA THR A 378 -3.17 -21.84 -24.24
C THR A 378 -3.62 -21.87 -25.70
N ALA A 379 -2.76 -22.23 -26.66
CA ALA A 379 -3.17 -22.53 -28.03
C ALA A 379 -3.89 -23.87 -28.16
N ALA A 380 -3.52 -24.87 -27.35
CA ALA A 380 -4.22 -26.16 -27.29
C ALA A 380 -5.52 -26.07 -26.46
N TYR A 381 -5.51 -25.31 -25.36
CA TYR A 381 -6.63 -25.14 -24.44
C TYR A 381 -6.89 -23.64 -24.20
N PRO A 382 -7.68 -22.97 -25.05
CA PRO A 382 -7.87 -21.51 -25.02
C PRO A 382 -8.69 -21.00 -23.83
N SER A 383 -9.16 -21.86 -22.94
CA SER A 383 -9.76 -21.47 -21.65
C SER A 383 -9.43 -22.47 -20.53
N PRO A 384 -9.47 -22.06 -19.25
CA PRO A 384 -9.31 -22.97 -18.12
C PRO A 384 -10.37 -24.08 -18.10
N GLN A 385 -11.59 -23.78 -18.55
CA GLN A 385 -12.70 -24.75 -18.59
C GLN A 385 -12.43 -25.89 -19.58
N LEU A 386 -11.88 -25.60 -20.75
CA LEU A 386 -11.51 -26.63 -21.73
C LEU A 386 -10.39 -27.53 -21.22
N LEU A 387 -9.42 -26.97 -20.48
CA LEU A 387 -8.36 -27.76 -19.85
C LEU A 387 -8.90 -28.66 -18.73
N LEU A 388 -9.80 -28.14 -17.88
CA LEU A 388 -10.46 -28.92 -16.83
C LEU A 388 -11.34 -30.05 -17.39
N GLN A 389 -12.11 -29.78 -18.44
CA GLN A 389 -12.92 -30.77 -19.14
C GLN A 389 -12.04 -31.89 -19.74
N ALA A 390 -10.89 -31.53 -20.31
CA ALA A 390 -9.94 -32.52 -20.83
C ALA A 390 -9.40 -33.44 -19.71
N TYR A 391 -9.00 -32.89 -18.55
CA TYR A 391 -8.61 -33.72 -17.40
C TYR A 391 -9.76 -34.60 -16.88
N GLN A 392 -11.00 -34.10 -16.88
CA GLN A 392 -12.18 -34.85 -16.45
C GLN A 392 -12.53 -36.00 -17.41
N SER A 393 -12.20 -35.86 -18.71
CA SER A 393 -12.47 -36.89 -19.73
C SER A 393 -11.52 -38.09 -19.70
N LEU A 394 -10.41 -38.00 -18.96
CA LEU A 394 -9.42 -39.07 -18.81
C LEU A 394 -9.68 -39.88 -17.54
N GLU A 395 -9.55 -41.19 -17.61
CA GLU A 395 -9.79 -42.09 -16.46
C GLU A 395 -8.57 -42.19 -15.53
N SER A 396 -7.37 -42.42 -16.09
CA SER A 396 -6.13 -42.57 -15.31
C SER A 396 -5.58 -41.22 -14.81
N GLU A 397 -5.05 -41.22 -13.59
CA GLU A 397 -4.32 -40.06 -13.06
C GLU A 397 -2.96 -39.86 -13.78
N GLU A 398 -2.38 -40.91 -14.35
CA GLU A 398 -1.14 -40.84 -15.13
C GLU A 398 -1.37 -40.15 -16.48
N ASP A 399 -2.47 -40.47 -17.17
CA ASP A 399 -2.87 -39.80 -18.41
C ASP A 399 -3.17 -38.32 -18.16
N ARG A 400 -3.86 -37.99 -17.05
CA ARG A 400 -4.11 -36.60 -16.65
C ARG A 400 -2.80 -35.84 -16.40
N LYS A 401 -1.82 -36.46 -15.72
CA LYS A 401 -0.47 -35.91 -15.55
C LYS A 401 0.27 -35.78 -16.90
N GLY A 402 0.01 -36.67 -17.86
CA GLY A 402 0.65 -36.70 -19.18
C GLY A 402 0.04 -35.78 -20.25
N LEU A 403 -1.21 -35.32 -20.09
CA LEU A 403 -2.01 -34.62 -21.12
C LEU A 403 -1.27 -33.54 -21.92
N LEU A 404 -0.51 -32.68 -21.24
CA LEU A 404 0.19 -31.55 -21.87
C LEU A 404 1.62 -31.91 -22.30
N ALA A 405 2.18 -33.03 -21.83
CA ALA A 405 3.59 -33.38 -21.98
C ALA A 405 4.01 -33.50 -23.45
N GLY A 406 3.09 -33.95 -24.31
CA GLY A 406 3.29 -34.13 -25.74
C GLY A 406 3.28 -32.84 -26.57
N LEU A 407 2.75 -31.72 -26.04
CA LEU A 407 2.54 -30.48 -26.81
C LEU A 407 3.85 -29.90 -27.36
N LEU A 408 3.81 -29.46 -28.62
CA LEU A 408 4.96 -28.90 -29.35
C LEU A 408 5.06 -27.39 -29.17
N ILE A 409 6.26 -26.93 -28.80
CA ILE A 409 6.63 -25.53 -28.63
C ILE A 409 7.26 -25.04 -29.92
N LYS A 410 6.60 -24.10 -30.61
CA LYS A 410 7.09 -23.51 -31.86
C LYS A 410 8.09 -22.38 -31.58
N ASN A 411 9.38 -22.70 -31.51
CA ASN A 411 10.43 -21.71 -31.25
C ASN A 411 11.57 -21.81 -32.29
N GLY A 412 11.62 -20.86 -33.25
CA GLY A 412 12.80 -20.56 -34.06
C GLY A 412 13.50 -21.72 -34.79
N GLY A 413 12.76 -22.76 -35.20
CA GLY A 413 13.32 -23.92 -35.92
C GLY A 413 13.88 -25.05 -35.04
N LYS A 414 13.69 -25.02 -33.71
CA LYS A 414 13.94 -26.18 -32.83
C LYS A 414 12.63 -26.65 -32.18
N GLU A 415 12.18 -27.85 -32.53
CA GLU A 415 11.05 -28.48 -31.86
C GLU A 415 11.44 -28.88 -30.43
N ARG A 416 10.67 -28.39 -29.45
CA ARG A 416 10.76 -28.81 -28.05
C ARG A 416 9.36 -29.19 -27.57
N ARG A 417 9.24 -30.21 -26.74
CA ARG A 417 7.97 -30.55 -26.07
C ARG A 417 7.88 -29.91 -24.69
N VAL A 418 6.65 -29.72 -24.19
CA VAL A 418 6.38 -29.24 -22.82
C VAL A 418 6.98 -30.18 -21.77
N GLY A 419 6.85 -31.49 -21.97
CA GLY A 419 7.44 -32.52 -21.11
C GLY A 419 6.59 -32.89 -19.88
N PRO A 420 6.85 -34.07 -19.28
CA PRO A 420 5.97 -34.66 -18.26
C PRO A 420 5.97 -33.89 -16.93
N GLU A 421 7.10 -33.30 -16.55
CA GLU A 421 7.23 -32.54 -15.29
C GLU A 421 6.34 -31.29 -15.28
N ILE A 422 6.40 -30.47 -16.34
CA ILE A 422 5.54 -29.29 -16.49
C ILE A 422 4.07 -29.72 -16.61
N SER A 423 3.79 -30.77 -17.38
CA SER A 423 2.42 -31.29 -17.54
C SER A 423 1.80 -31.72 -16.20
N ALA A 424 2.55 -32.46 -15.38
CA ALA A 424 2.13 -32.86 -14.04
C ALA A 424 1.98 -31.63 -13.11
N ARG A 425 2.89 -30.65 -13.17
CA ARG A 425 2.81 -29.40 -12.38
C ARG A 425 1.52 -28.63 -12.69
N VAL A 426 1.17 -28.48 -13.97
CA VAL A 426 -0.08 -27.82 -14.40
C VAL A 426 -1.30 -28.62 -13.92
N TYR A 427 -1.33 -29.95 -14.11
CA TYR A 427 -2.43 -30.79 -13.62
C TYR A 427 -2.66 -30.64 -12.11
N ARG A 428 -1.58 -30.73 -11.30
CA ARG A 428 -1.65 -30.53 -9.85
C ARG A 428 -2.22 -29.15 -9.52
N CYS A 429 -1.74 -28.10 -10.18
CA CYS A 429 -2.16 -26.72 -9.91
C CYS A 429 -3.67 -26.48 -10.12
N PHE A 430 -4.27 -27.08 -11.15
CA PHE A 430 -5.68 -26.87 -11.49
C PHE A 430 -6.66 -27.89 -10.90
N THR A 431 -6.19 -28.98 -10.30
CA THR A 431 -7.08 -30.03 -9.74
C THR A 431 -6.87 -30.32 -8.24
N ALA A 432 -5.76 -29.88 -7.64
CA ALA A 432 -5.50 -30.10 -6.22
C ALA A 432 -6.42 -29.24 -5.33
N HIS A 433 -7.05 -29.90 -4.35
CA HIS A 433 -7.90 -29.25 -3.35
C HIS A 433 -7.11 -28.83 -2.08
N ASN A 434 -5.84 -29.25 -1.98
CA ASN A 434 -4.94 -28.89 -0.88
C ASN A 434 -4.09 -27.65 -1.25
N PRO A 435 -4.28 -26.48 -0.62
CA PRO A 435 -3.50 -25.27 -0.91
C PRO A 435 -2.05 -25.34 -0.43
N GLN A 436 -1.66 -26.41 0.28
CA GLN A 436 -0.27 -26.68 0.72
C GLN A 436 0.41 -27.78 -0.12
N LEU A 437 -0.16 -28.16 -1.28
CA LEU A 437 0.45 -29.16 -2.16
C LEU A 437 1.66 -28.57 -2.89
N VAL A 438 2.83 -29.18 -2.72
CA VAL A 438 4.02 -28.90 -3.54
C VAL A 438 3.79 -29.38 -4.97
N LEU A 439 3.96 -28.48 -5.95
CA LEU A 439 3.61 -28.72 -7.34
C LEU A 439 4.73 -29.39 -8.16
N ASP A 440 5.94 -29.42 -7.62
CA ASP A 440 7.13 -30.06 -8.20
C ASP A 440 7.16 -31.57 -7.87
#